data_AF-A0A5J5IZ74-F1
#
_entry.id   AF-A0A5J5IZ74-F1
#
_cell.length_a   1.000
_cell.length_b   1.000
_cell.length_c   1.000
_cell.angle_alpha   90.00
_cell.angle_beta   90.00
_cell.angle_gamma   90.00
#
_symmetry.space_group_name_H-M   'P 1'
#
loop_
_entity.id
_entity.type
_entity.pdbx_description
1 polymer ?
#
loop_
_entity_poly.entity_id
_entity_poly.type
_entity_poly.pdbx_seq_one_letter_code
_entity_poly.pdbx_strand_id
1 'polypeptide(L)'
;MTTTPLEFAQQYSEGEISRQQLLETLAVYPYAPRERISPPFDDPVMTTPGSFEEIGSALACDFIDDELYDEIADAVREHNGGRLP
;
A
#
# COMPACT_ATOMS: atom_id res chain seq x y z
N MET A 1 -2.62 -17.69 1.59
CA MET A 1 -3.07 -16.41 2.16
C MET A 1 -2.07 -15.39 1.66
N THR A 2 -2.46 -14.55 0.73
CA THR A 2 -1.61 -13.50 0.15
C THR A 2 -1.78 -12.26 1.03
N THR A 3 -0.78 -11.97 1.87
CA THR A 3 -0.75 -10.76 2.71
C THR A 3 -0.90 -9.52 1.82
N THR A 4 -1.77 -8.59 2.20
CA THR A 4 -1.99 -7.36 1.44
C THR A 4 -1.05 -6.24 1.91
N PRO A 5 -0.86 -5.17 1.12
CA PRO A 5 -0.09 -4.00 1.53
C PRO A 5 -0.59 -3.38 2.84
N LEU A 6 -1.90 -3.40 3.09
CA LEU A 6 -2.49 -2.93 4.34
C LEU A 6 -2.08 -3.81 5.53
N GLU A 7 -2.08 -5.13 5.35
CA GLU A 7 -1.64 -6.04 6.41
C GLU A 7 -0.15 -5.85 6.73
N PHE A 8 0.71 -5.63 5.73
CA PHE A 8 2.11 -5.29 6.01
C PHE A 8 2.25 -3.98 6.80
N ALA A 9 1.47 -2.96 6.47
CA ALA A 9 1.46 -1.71 7.24
C ALA A 9 0.97 -1.91 8.68
N GLN A 10 -0.06 -2.75 8.88
CA GLN A 10 -0.51 -3.15 10.21
C GLN A 10 0.59 -3.87 10.99
N GLN A 11 1.25 -4.85 10.39
CA GLN A 11 2.37 -5.57 11.02
C GLN A 11 3.52 -4.65 11.41
N TYR A 12 3.79 -3.62 10.60
CA TYR A 12 4.74 -2.56 10.95
C TYR A 12 4.28 -1.77 12.18
N SER A 13 3.01 -1.34 12.20
CA SER A 13 2.42 -0.62 13.35
C SER A 13 2.41 -1.47 14.63
N GLU A 14 2.29 -2.79 14.52
CA GLU A 14 2.38 -3.73 15.64
C GLU A 14 3.83 -4.06 16.04
N GLY A 15 4.81 -3.59 15.27
CA GLY A 15 6.24 -3.81 15.50
C GLY A 15 6.74 -5.20 15.11
N GLU A 16 5.95 -5.97 14.35
CA GLU A 16 6.36 -7.29 13.83
C GLU A 16 7.42 -7.16 12.73
N ILE A 17 7.34 -6.11 11.92
CA ILE A 17 8.31 -5.81 10.86
C ILE A 17 8.90 -4.41 11.02
N SER A 18 10.15 -4.25 10.62
CA SER A 18 10.84 -2.95 10.65
C SER A 18 10.45 -2.07 9.45
N ARG A 19 10.61 -0.75 9.58
CA ARG A 19 10.42 0.23 8.48
C ARG A 19 11.10 -0.19 7.18
N GLN A 20 12.35 -0.64 7.27
CA GLN A 20 13.12 -1.06 6.10
C GLN A 20 12.54 -2.33 5.45
N GLN A 21 12.10 -3.30 6.25
CA GLN A 21 11.46 -4.53 5.76
C GLN A 21 10.11 -4.23 5.08
N LEU A 22 9.35 -3.28 5.63
CA LEU A 22 8.13 -2.79 5.01
C LEU A 22 8.42 -2.21 3.62
N LEU A 23 9.37 -1.26 3.53
CA LEU A 23 9.74 -0.61 2.28
C LEU A 23 10.24 -1.62 1.23
N GLU A 24 11.16 -2.50 1.60
CA GLU A 24 11.70 -3.52 0.68
C GLU A 24 10.61 -4.46 0.18
N THR A 25 9.69 -4.86 1.06
CA THR A 25 8.57 -5.77 0.74
C THR A 25 7.56 -5.09 -0.17
N LEU A 26 7.15 -3.87 0.17
CA LEU A 26 6.17 -3.08 -0.58
C LEU A 26 6.75 -2.59 -1.91
N ALA A 27 8.05 -2.34 -2.03
CA ALA A 27 8.69 -1.94 -3.28
C ALA A 27 8.59 -3.01 -4.36
N VAL A 28 8.75 -4.29 -3.98
CA VAL A 28 8.70 -5.44 -4.90
C VAL A 28 7.34 -6.12 -4.93
N TYR A 29 6.36 -5.62 -4.16
CA TYR A 29 5.04 -6.23 -4.08
C TYR A 29 4.36 -6.20 -5.44
N PRO A 30 3.79 -7.33 -5.92
CA PRO A 30 3.09 -7.38 -7.19
C PRO A 30 1.70 -6.75 -7.04
N TYR A 31 1.65 -5.42 -6.98
CA TYR A 31 0.39 -4.69 -6.81
C TYR A 31 -0.62 -5.07 -7.88
N ALA A 32 -1.84 -5.34 -7.43
CA ALA A 32 -2.96 -5.55 -8.32
C ALA A 32 -3.23 -4.25 -9.08
N PRO A 33 -3.43 -4.32 -10.41
CA PRO A 33 -3.83 -3.15 -11.17
C PRO A 33 -5.17 -2.66 -10.64
N ARG A 34 -5.30 -1.35 -10.46
CA ARG A 34 -6.54 -0.73 -9.98
C ARG A 34 -7.70 -1.17 -10.86
N GLU A 35 -8.60 -1.98 -10.32
CA GLU A 35 -9.79 -2.40 -11.03
C GLU A 35 -10.75 -1.19 -11.05
N ARG A 36 -10.94 -0.55 -12.21
CA ARG A 36 -11.96 0.49 -12.37
C ARG A 36 -13.33 -0.15 -12.27
N ILE A 37 -13.82 -0.31 -11.04
CA ILE A 37 -15.19 -0.77 -10.80
C ILE A 37 -16.12 0.26 -11.44
N SER A 38 -16.87 -0.15 -12.46
CA SER A 38 -17.84 0.73 -13.13
C SER A 38 -18.99 1.07 -12.15
N PRO A 39 -19.46 2.33 -12.13
CA PRO A 39 -20.46 2.80 -11.17
C PRO A 39 -21.80 2.05 -11.32
N PRO A 40 -22.55 1.82 -10.21
CA PRO A 40 -23.20 2.93 -9.51
C PRO A 40 -23.04 2.95 -7.97
N PHE A 41 -21.99 2.38 -7.40
CA PHE A 41 -21.75 2.53 -5.95
C PHE A 41 -20.82 3.72 -5.66
N ASP A 42 -21.45 4.82 -5.24
CA ASP A 42 -20.85 5.98 -4.58
C ASP A 42 -20.45 5.58 -3.15
N ASP A 43 -19.56 4.60 -3.01
CA ASP A 43 -19.03 4.17 -1.72
C ASP A 43 -17.49 4.29 -1.79
N PRO A 44 -16.87 5.24 -1.07
CA PRO A 44 -15.45 5.58 -1.20
C PRO A 44 -14.49 4.51 -0.63
N VAL A 45 -14.91 3.26 -0.45
CA VAL A 45 -14.20 2.25 0.36
C VAL A 45 -14.19 0.85 -0.27
N MET A 46 -14.16 0.72 -1.60
CA MET A 46 -13.71 -0.52 -2.23
C MET A 46 -12.27 -0.36 -2.69
N THR A 47 -11.33 -0.26 -1.75
CA THR A 47 -9.91 -0.48 -2.09
C THR A 47 -9.77 -1.91 -2.58
N THR A 48 -9.38 -2.08 -3.85
CA THR A 48 -9.13 -3.40 -4.42
C THR A 48 -7.99 -4.06 -3.62
N PRO A 49 -8.21 -5.21 -2.96
CA PRO A 49 -7.16 -5.86 -2.18
C PRO A 49 -5.97 -6.24 -3.06
N GLY A 50 -4.77 -5.97 -2.56
CA GLY A 50 -3.50 -6.04 -3.28
C GLY A 50 -3.10 -4.76 -4.02
N SER A 51 -3.88 -3.68 -3.97
CA SER A 51 -3.59 -2.44 -4.73
C SER A 51 -2.80 -1.42 -3.92
N PHE A 52 -2.12 -0.50 -4.62
CA PHE A 52 -1.42 0.61 -3.94
C PHE A 52 -2.35 1.51 -3.12
N GLU A 53 -3.66 1.52 -3.42
CA GLU A 53 -4.66 2.27 -2.63
C GLU A 53 -4.73 1.83 -1.17
N GLU A 54 -4.38 0.58 -0.86
CA GLU A 54 -4.31 0.09 0.52
C GLU A 54 -3.23 0.81 1.37
N ILE A 55 -2.18 1.36 0.75
CA ILE A 55 -1.20 2.20 1.45
C ILE A 55 -1.85 3.53 1.87
N GLY A 56 -2.75 4.07 1.05
CA GLY A 56 -3.56 5.24 1.41
C GLY A 56 -4.55 4.92 2.55
N SER A 57 -5.14 3.72 2.55
CA SER A 57 -5.94 3.25 3.70
C SER A 57 -5.10 3.08 4.95
N ALA A 58 -3.86 2.59 4.84
CA ALA A 58 -2.95 2.46 5.98
C ALA A 58 -2.65 3.82 6.62
N LEU A 59 -2.46 4.86 5.80
CA LEU A 59 -2.33 6.25 6.26
C LEU A 59 -3.61 6.73 6.97
N ALA A 60 -4.79 6.47 6.38
CA ALA A 60 -6.08 6.82 7.00
C ALA A 60 -6.36 6.06 8.30
N CYS A 61 -5.79 4.86 8.47
CA CYS A 61 -5.86 4.04 9.66
C CYS A 61 -4.76 4.33 10.70
N ASP A 62 -3.89 5.31 10.45
CA ASP A 62 -2.78 5.70 11.34
C ASP A 62 -1.73 4.57 11.53
N PHE A 63 -1.67 3.60 10.62
CA PHE A 63 -0.65 2.54 10.65
C PHE A 63 0.71 3.03 10.13
N ILE A 64 0.68 4.05 9.28
CA ILE A 64 1.85 4.72 8.72
C ILE A 64 1.62 6.22 8.76
N ASP A 65 2.69 6.99 8.93
CA ASP A 65 2.67 8.44 8.81
C ASP A 65 2.83 8.90 7.36
N ASP A 66 2.53 10.18 7.11
CA ASP A 66 2.69 10.84 5.80
C ASP A 66 4.15 10.72 5.26
N GLU A 67 5.15 10.81 6.14
CA GLU A 67 6.57 10.64 5.78
C GLU A 67 6.84 9.22 5.25
N LEU A 68 6.27 8.22 5.93
CA LEU A 68 6.45 6.83 5.54
C LEU A 68 5.67 6.49 4.27
N TYR A 69 4.50 7.10 4.08
CA TYR A 69 3.75 7.00 2.83
C TYR A 69 4.59 7.49 1.64
N ASP A 70 5.24 8.65 1.75
CA ASP A 70 6.04 9.21 0.67
C ASP A 70 7.28 8.35 0.37
N GLU A 71 7.94 7.82 1.39
CA GLU A 71 9.04 6.86 1.21
C GLU A 71 8.61 5.56 0.51
N ILE A 72 7.45 5.00 0.89
CA ILE A 72 6.90 3.81 0.21
C ILE A 72 6.63 4.15 -1.25
N ALA A 73 6.02 5.32 -1.51
CA ALA A 73 5.73 5.76 -2.86
C ALA A 73 7.00 5.97 -3.70
N ASP A 74 8.06 6.51 -3.11
CA ASP A 74 9.35 6.68 -3.76
C ASP A 74 10.00 5.33 -4.06
N ALA A 75 10.11 4.43 -3.08
CA ALA A 75 10.69 3.10 -3.27
C ALA A 75 9.96 2.27 -4.34
N VAL A 76 8.63 2.34 -4.36
CA VAL A 76 7.80 1.70 -5.38
C VAL A 76 8.03 2.32 -6.75
N ARG A 77 8.14 3.65 -6.85
CA ARG A 77 8.46 4.34 -8.11
C ARG A 77 9.84 3.92 -8.60
N GLU A 78 10.85 3.95 -7.75
CA GLU A 78 12.22 3.54 -8.10
C GLU A 78 12.24 2.11 -8.67
N HIS A 79 11.50 1.18 -8.03
CA HIS A 79 11.37 -0.19 -8.51
C HIS A 79 10.65 -0.29 -9.86
N ASN A 80 9.61 0.51 -10.08
CA ASN A 80 8.77 0.51 -11.29
C ASN A 80 9.28 1.47 -12.39
N GLY A 81 10.50 1.99 -12.28
CA GLY A 81 11.09 2.90 -13.28
C GLY A 81 10.46 4.31 -13.31
N GLY A 82 10.05 4.80 -12.15
CA GLY A 82 9.50 6.15 -11.92
C GLY A 82 7.97 6.25 -11.88
N ARG A 83 7.26 5.12 -11.85
CA ARG A 83 5.78 5.09 -11.91
C ARG A 83 5.18 4.35 -10.72
N LEU A 84 4.06 4.84 -10.19
CA LEU A 84 3.26 4.07 -9.23
C LEU A 84 2.39 3.03 -9.98
N PRO A 85 2.25 1.81 -9.43
CA PRO A 85 1.51 0.71 -10.04
C PRO A 85 -0.01 0.98 -10.15
#